data_AF-A0A3Q2QUR3-F1
#
_entry.id   AF-A0A3Q2QUR3-F1
#
_cell.length_a   1.000
_cell.length_b   1.000
_cell.length_c   1.000
_cell.angle_alpha   90.00
_cell.angle_beta   90.00
_cell.angle_gamma   90.00
#
_symmetry.space_group_name_H-M   'P 1'
#
loop_
_entity.id
_entity.type
_entity.pdbx_description
1 polymer ?
#
loop_
_entity_poly.entity_id
_entity_poly.type
_entity_poly.pdbx_seq_one_letter_code
_entity_poly.pdbx_strand_id
1 'polypeptide(L)'
;MKFNCCVLRSRFKNTGFPSMLEGLYCVFCSLAPDEGDDGLRAEMSCGHAVTPQSLTAWCRSLLDQGQYKFKCPALKDGTLQQCGALWSYQEVRRLAVLTAAEMQHFEENIARLAATEYCDFKTCPGCKSFIEREDLTNLCIKCLVCAADQKEEIQFCWQCLKPWKGPAPRSDRCSNDGCINHDLELLRTCKTTSLPQVQGVDACPSIRACPTCGHKVEHDKTGCKNIICPRCQVEFCFVCLKLTPECLKTSSYFIPCSDGVAPRQTSIPVWHRK
;
A
#
# COMPACT_ATOMS: atom_id res chain seq x y z
N MET A 1 2.16 6.21 6.40
CA MET A 1 2.96 6.41 5.16
C MET A 1 2.12 7.23 4.21
N LYS A 2 2.71 8.23 3.57
CA LYS A 2 2.03 9.10 2.62
C LYS A 2 2.26 8.57 1.20
N PHE A 3 1.24 8.61 0.35
CA PHE A 3 1.28 8.00 -0.98
C PHE A 3 0.74 8.94 -2.06
N ASN A 4 1.31 8.86 -3.27
CA ASN A 4 0.80 9.54 -4.46
C ASN A 4 1.09 8.77 -5.76
N CYS A 5 0.00 8.50 -6.50
CA CYS A 5 -0.03 7.95 -7.85
C CYS A 5 0.70 8.78 -8.91
N CYS A 6 0.32 10.05 -8.97
CA CYS A 6 0.39 10.77 -10.24
C CYS A 6 1.78 11.20 -10.62
N VAL A 7 2.73 11.33 -9.69
CA VAL A 7 4.13 11.64 -10.01
C VAL A 7 4.73 10.57 -10.92
N LEU A 8 4.34 9.29 -10.78
CA LEU A 8 4.80 8.21 -11.66
C LEU A 8 4.11 8.22 -13.03
N ARG A 9 2.88 8.75 -13.14
CA ARG A 9 2.11 8.78 -14.40
C ARG A 9 2.26 10.09 -15.19
N SER A 10 2.58 11.21 -14.54
CA SER A 10 2.72 12.52 -15.17
C SER A 10 4.00 12.68 -16.00
N ARG A 11 4.93 11.72 -15.98
CA ARG A 11 6.05 11.66 -16.94
C ARG A 11 5.62 11.27 -18.36
N PHE A 12 4.37 10.86 -18.56
CA PHE A 12 3.82 10.51 -19.88
C PHE A 12 2.55 11.30 -20.18
N LYS A 13 2.66 12.60 -20.49
CA LYS A 13 1.88 13.34 -21.51
C LYS A 13 2.09 14.86 -21.44
N ASN A 14 2.52 15.40 -22.59
CA ASN A 14 2.45 16.79 -23.08
C ASN A 14 3.22 17.91 -22.34
N THR A 15 4.34 18.33 -22.95
CA THR A 15 4.66 19.75 -23.17
C THR A 15 5.44 19.93 -24.48
N GLY A 16 4.94 20.76 -25.39
CA GLY A 16 5.69 21.23 -26.56
C GLY A 16 6.48 22.51 -26.23
N PHE A 17 7.76 22.52 -26.61
CA PHE A 17 8.71 23.65 -26.81
C PHE A 17 9.11 24.57 -25.62
N PRO A 18 10.31 25.20 -25.62
CA PRO A 18 11.63 24.59 -25.49
C PRO A 18 12.50 25.15 -24.32
N SER A 19 13.59 24.42 -24.06
CA SER A 19 14.87 24.78 -23.39
C SER A 19 14.95 25.03 -21.87
N MET A 20 15.89 24.25 -21.31
CA MET A 20 16.66 24.38 -20.07
C MET A 20 15.92 24.12 -18.76
N LEU A 21 16.07 22.89 -18.26
CA LEU A 21 16.76 22.61 -16.99
C LEU A 21 16.90 21.08 -16.86
N GLU A 22 18.15 20.63 -16.97
CA GLU A 22 18.61 19.25 -16.83
C GLU A 22 18.43 18.73 -15.40
N GLY A 23 18.32 17.41 -15.27
CA GLY A 23 18.65 16.69 -14.02
C GLY A 23 17.49 15.95 -13.37
N LEU A 24 17.08 14.81 -13.96
CA LEU A 24 16.61 13.56 -13.30
C LEU A 24 15.85 12.70 -14.32
N TYR A 25 16.55 12.28 -15.37
CA TYR A 25 16.02 11.37 -16.38
C TYR A 25 15.68 10.00 -15.78
N CYS A 26 14.55 9.47 -16.24
CA CYS A 26 14.02 8.15 -15.96
C CYS A 26 14.97 7.09 -16.56
N VAL A 27 15.58 6.24 -15.74
CA VAL A 27 16.57 5.23 -16.19
C VAL A 27 15.96 4.07 -16.99
N PHE A 28 14.67 4.09 -17.36
CA PHE A 28 14.10 3.06 -18.23
C PHE A 28 12.97 3.61 -19.10
N CYS A 29 13.30 4.01 -20.33
CA CYS A 29 12.65 3.54 -21.56
C CYS A 29 13.42 4.07 -22.79
N SER A 30 13.92 3.15 -23.61
CA SER A 30 14.21 3.33 -25.05
C SER A 30 15.02 4.56 -25.47
N LEU A 31 16.35 4.48 -25.39
CA LEU A 31 17.23 5.16 -26.33
C LEU A 31 17.94 4.10 -27.16
N ALA A 32 18.10 4.40 -28.45
CA ALA A 32 19.08 3.79 -29.35
C ALA A 32 20.43 3.58 -28.61
N PRO A 33 21.29 2.63 -29.04
CA PRO A 33 22.52 2.29 -28.31
C PRO A 33 23.33 3.57 -28.06
N ASP A 34 23.24 4.08 -26.84
CA ASP A 34 24.10 5.12 -26.35
C ASP A 34 25.36 4.38 -25.91
N GLU A 35 26.36 4.47 -26.76
CA GLU A 35 27.72 3.98 -26.56
C GLU A 35 28.26 4.54 -25.23
N GLY A 36 28.05 3.82 -24.12
CA GLY A 36 28.53 4.31 -22.82
C GLY A 36 28.16 3.58 -21.53
N ASP A 37 27.49 2.41 -21.56
CA ASP A 37 27.35 1.58 -20.35
C ASP A 37 27.52 0.09 -20.69
N ASP A 38 28.78 -0.36 -20.64
CA ASP A 38 29.24 -1.73 -20.88
C ASP A 38 28.93 -2.65 -19.66
N GLY A 39 27.77 -2.41 -19.02
CA GLY A 39 27.32 -3.15 -17.85
C GLY A 39 26.67 -4.47 -18.24
N LEU A 40 27.13 -5.58 -17.67
CA LEU A 40 26.48 -6.89 -17.79
C LEU A 40 25.00 -6.80 -17.38
N ARG A 41 24.11 -7.15 -18.30
CA ARG A 41 22.66 -7.22 -18.06
C ARG A 41 22.26 -8.64 -17.72
N ALA A 42 21.45 -8.80 -16.69
CA ALA A 42 20.85 -10.08 -16.32
C ALA A 42 19.45 -10.17 -16.89
N GLU A 43 19.12 -11.30 -17.49
CA GLU A 43 17.75 -11.63 -17.90
C GLU A 43 16.96 -12.16 -16.70
N MET A 44 15.82 -11.54 -16.42
CA MET A 44 14.87 -11.99 -15.40
C MET A 44 13.99 -13.11 -15.94
N SER A 45 13.36 -13.88 -15.07
CA SER A 45 12.41 -14.97 -15.37
C SER A 45 11.23 -14.58 -16.27
N CYS A 46 10.93 -13.28 -16.36
CA CYS A 46 9.93 -12.73 -17.26
C CYS A 46 10.46 -12.39 -18.67
N GLY A 47 11.71 -12.76 -19.00
CA GLY A 47 12.36 -12.49 -20.29
C GLY A 47 12.86 -11.05 -20.49
N HIS A 48 12.78 -10.22 -19.45
CA HIS A 48 13.22 -8.82 -19.52
C HIS A 48 14.59 -8.66 -18.85
N ALA A 49 15.48 -7.89 -19.47
CA ALA A 49 16.83 -7.67 -19.00
C ALA A 49 16.94 -6.41 -18.11
N VAL A 50 17.76 -6.50 -17.06
CA VAL A 50 18.04 -5.41 -16.11
C VAL A 50 19.53 -5.37 -15.76
N THR A 51 20.05 -4.19 -15.43
CA THR A 51 21.38 -4.10 -14.78
C THR A 51 21.22 -4.32 -13.27
N PRO A 52 22.20 -4.92 -12.58
CA PRO A 52 22.14 -5.13 -11.13
C PRO A 52 21.81 -3.87 -10.32
N GLN A 53 22.44 -2.74 -10.66
CA GLN A 53 22.26 -1.46 -9.99
C GLN A 53 20.82 -0.95 -10.13
N SER A 54 20.27 -1.07 -11.33
CA SER A 54 18.93 -0.62 -11.64
C SER A 54 17.85 -1.48 -10.97
N LEU A 55 18.09 -2.80 -10.87
CA LEU A 55 17.24 -3.73 -10.13
C LEU A 55 17.24 -3.41 -8.64
N THR A 56 18.42 -3.17 -8.05
CA THR A 56 18.56 -2.76 -6.64
C THR A 56 17.80 -1.47 -6.36
N ALA A 57 18.00 -0.43 -7.17
CA ALA A 57 17.34 0.85 -6.99
C ALA A 57 15.81 0.74 -7.11
N TRP A 58 15.33 -0.03 -8.09
CA TRP A 58 13.89 -0.26 -8.27
C TRP A 58 13.27 -0.99 -7.08
N CYS A 59 13.85 -2.12 -6.65
CA CYS A 59 13.33 -2.88 -5.53
C CYS A 59 13.39 -2.10 -4.21
N ARG A 60 14.43 -1.28 -3.98
CA ARG A 60 14.49 -0.38 -2.82
C ARG A 60 13.36 0.64 -2.83
N SER A 61 13.13 1.29 -3.98
CA SER A 61 12.03 2.24 -4.14
C SER A 61 10.66 1.59 -3.88
N LEU A 62 10.47 0.32 -4.29
CA LEU A 62 9.28 -0.44 -3.97
C LEU A 62 9.13 -0.64 -2.44
N LEU A 63 10.18 -1.02 -1.74
CA LEU A 63 10.15 -1.18 -0.28
C LEU A 63 9.85 0.14 0.44
N ASP A 64 10.42 1.26 -0.02
CA ASP A 64 10.13 2.60 0.52
C ASP A 64 8.66 3.00 0.32
N GLN A 65 8.04 2.53 -0.76
CA GLN A 65 6.61 2.67 -1.03
C GLN A 65 5.75 1.61 -0.31
N GLY A 66 6.34 0.80 0.57
CA GLY A 66 5.65 -0.24 1.31
C GLY A 66 5.28 -1.47 0.48
N GLN A 67 5.91 -1.67 -0.68
CA GLN A 67 5.75 -2.85 -1.53
C GLN A 67 6.91 -3.82 -1.33
N TYR A 68 6.62 -5.04 -0.87
CA TYR A 68 7.62 -6.12 -0.81
C TYR A 68 7.45 -7.18 -1.91
N LYS A 69 6.39 -7.08 -2.72
CA LYS A 69 6.18 -7.89 -3.91
C LYS A 69 6.82 -7.20 -5.11
N PHE A 70 7.99 -7.67 -5.50
CA PHE A 70 8.72 -7.11 -6.63
C PHE A 70 8.06 -7.52 -7.95
N LYS A 71 7.80 -6.54 -8.81
CA LYS A 71 7.19 -6.74 -10.13
C LYS A 71 8.04 -6.12 -11.22
N CYS A 72 8.02 -6.76 -12.38
CA CYS A 72 8.66 -6.25 -13.59
C CYS A 72 8.01 -4.93 -14.04
N PRO A 73 8.79 -3.83 -14.10
CA PRO A 73 8.28 -2.53 -14.55
C PRO A 73 8.29 -2.37 -16.07
N ALA A 74 8.89 -3.31 -16.82
CA ALA A 74 9.02 -3.23 -18.27
C ALA A 74 7.66 -3.14 -18.95
N LEU A 75 7.57 -2.44 -20.07
CA LEU A 75 6.37 -2.40 -20.89
C LEU A 75 6.31 -3.66 -21.76
N LYS A 76 5.12 -4.20 -22.00
CA LYS A 76 4.92 -5.23 -23.01
C LYS A 76 5.12 -4.62 -24.39
N ASP A 77 5.79 -5.34 -25.28
CA ASP A 77 6.19 -4.86 -26.60
C ASP A 77 5.06 -4.14 -27.34
N GLY A 78 5.34 -2.90 -27.76
CA GLY A 78 4.41 -2.06 -28.52
C GLY A 78 3.21 -1.52 -27.71
N THR A 79 3.16 -1.69 -26.40
CA THR A 79 2.06 -1.21 -25.56
C THR A 79 2.52 -0.28 -24.42
N LEU A 80 1.59 0.49 -23.87
CA LEU A 80 1.79 1.24 -22.62
C LEU A 80 1.48 0.40 -21.37
N GLN A 81 1.30 -0.92 -21.51
CA GLN A 81 0.99 -1.81 -20.39
C GLN A 81 2.26 -2.40 -19.81
N GLN A 82 2.39 -2.38 -18.48
CA GLN A 82 3.49 -3.03 -17.79
C GLN A 82 3.37 -4.56 -17.87
N CYS A 83 4.52 -5.23 -17.95
CA CYS A 83 4.67 -6.68 -17.85
C CYS A 83 4.07 -7.16 -16.53
N GLY A 84 4.50 -6.57 -15.40
CA GLY A 84 3.91 -6.84 -14.09
C GLY A 84 4.17 -8.24 -13.54
N ALA A 85 5.03 -9.03 -14.19
CA ALA A 85 5.44 -10.35 -13.71
C ALA A 85 6.08 -10.24 -12.32
N LEU A 86 5.73 -11.14 -11.41
CA LEU A 86 6.29 -11.19 -10.06
C LEU A 86 7.70 -11.76 -10.09
N TRP A 87 8.64 -11.07 -9.47
CA TRP A 87 9.99 -11.55 -9.24
C TRP A 87 10.12 -12.09 -7.81
N SER A 88 10.71 -13.28 -7.69
CA SER A 88 10.98 -13.84 -6.35
C SER A 88 12.11 -13.05 -5.68
N TYR A 89 12.09 -12.92 -4.35
CA TYR A 89 13.20 -12.26 -3.67
C TYR A 89 14.53 -13.04 -3.85
N GLN A 90 14.48 -14.37 -4.02
CA GLN A 90 15.68 -15.17 -4.31
C GLN A 90 16.33 -14.78 -5.63
N GLU A 91 15.52 -14.56 -6.66
CA GLU A 91 15.97 -14.09 -7.97
C GLU A 91 16.52 -12.66 -7.89
N VAL A 92 15.79 -11.76 -7.23
CA VAL A 92 16.24 -10.37 -7.01
C VAL A 92 17.58 -10.35 -6.28
N ARG A 93 17.69 -11.05 -5.14
CA ARG A 93 18.91 -11.11 -4.33
C ARG A 93 20.10 -11.65 -5.11
N ARG A 94 19.89 -12.62 -6.00
CA ARG A 94 20.96 -13.20 -6.84
C ARG A 94 21.45 -12.22 -7.90
N LEU A 95 20.54 -11.49 -8.57
CA LEU A 95 20.86 -10.68 -9.75
C LEU A 95 21.16 -9.21 -9.42
N ALA A 96 20.69 -8.70 -8.28
CA ALA A 96 20.86 -7.31 -7.85
C ALA A 96 22.24 -7.03 -7.23
N VAL A 97 23.05 -8.07 -6.96
CA VAL A 97 24.40 -7.98 -6.35
C VAL A 97 24.37 -7.11 -5.08
N LEU A 98 23.40 -7.38 -4.20
CA LEU A 98 23.21 -6.64 -2.95
C LEU A 98 24.38 -6.87 -2.00
N THR A 99 24.85 -5.81 -1.35
CA THR A 99 25.76 -5.92 -0.21
C THR A 99 25.06 -6.56 1.00
N ALA A 100 25.82 -7.05 1.97
CA ALA A 100 25.24 -7.65 3.19
C ALA A 100 24.31 -6.69 3.94
N ALA A 101 24.66 -5.40 4.01
CA ALA A 101 23.82 -4.38 4.64
C ALA A 101 22.52 -4.14 3.86
N GLU A 102 22.56 -4.15 2.53
CA GLU A 102 21.37 -4.00 1.69
C GLU A 102 20.47 -5.24 1.77
N MET A 103 21.06 -6.44 1.81
CA MET A 103 20.29 -7.68 2.03
C MET A 103 19.57 -7.64 3.37
N GLN A 104 20.24 -7.25 4.45
CA GLN A 104 19.62 -7.11 5.76
C GLN A 104 18.47 -6.10 5.72
N HIS A 105 18.70 -4.93 5.12
CA HIS A 105 17.66 -3.92 4.95
C HIS A 105 16.46 -4.44 4.16
N PHE A 106 16.69 -5.17 3.06
CA PHE A 106 15.62 -5.76 2.26
C PHE A 106 14.86 -6.81 3.06
N GLU A 107 15.54 -7.74 3.72
CA GLU A 107 14.93 -8.84 4.48
C GLU A 107 14.10 -8.31 5.66
N GLU A 108 14.62 -7.35 6.42
CA GLU A 108 13.88 -6.69 7.51
C GLU A 108 12.64 -5.95 7.00
N ASN A 109 12.76 -5.21 5.89
CA ASN A 109 11.62 -4.50 5.31
C ASN A 109 10.59 -5.46 4.72
N ILE A 110 11.02 -6.49 3.99
CA ILE A 110 10.13 -7.53 3.45
C ILE A 110 9.39 -8.19 4.60
N ALA A 111 10.09 -8.63 5.66
CA ALA A 111 9.46 -9.26 6.82
C ALA A 111 8.45 -8.33 7.50
N ARG A 112 8.83 -7.07 7.74
CA ARG A 112 7.96 -6.06 8.36
C ARG A 112 6.74 -5.74 7.50
N LEU A 113 6.92 -5.53 6.20
CA LEU A 113 5.84 -5.19 5.27
C LEU A 113 4.93 -6.39 5.01
N ALA A 114 5.48 -7.60 4.89
CA ALA A 114 4.72 -8.84 4.85
C ALA A 114 3.92 -9.01 6.14
N ALA A 115 4.51 -8.79 7.33
CA ALA A 115 3.75 -8.82 8.58
C ALA A 115 2.64 -7.74 8.62
N THR A 116 2.86 -6.57 8.04
CA THR A 116 1.84 -5.49 7.95
C THR A 116 0.72 -5.79 6.92
N GLU A 117 1.05 -6.53 5.86
CA GLU A 117 0.08 -6.99 4.85
C GLU A 117 -0.72 -8.18 5.36
N TYR A 118 -0.04 -9.19 5.90
CA TYR A 118 -0.60 -10.49 6.22
C TYR A 118 -1.11 -10.59 7.65
N CYS A 119 -0.51 -9.91 8.61
CA CYS A 119 -0.82 -10.13 10.00
C CYS A 119 -1.47 -8.86 10.57
N ASP A 120 -2.80 -8.87 10.69
CA ASP A 120 -3.44 -8.10 11.76
C ASP A 120 -3.01 -8.86 13.02
N PHE A 121 -1.84 -8.51 13.57
CA PHE A 121 -1.31 -9.13 14.78
C PHE A 121 -1.49 -8.19 15.96
N LYS A 122 -1.87 -8.78 17.09
CA LYS A 122 -1.95 -8.08 18.37
C LYS A 122 -1.26 -8.90 19.43
N THR A 123 -0.78 -8.20 20.44
CA THR A 123 -0.22 -8.84 21.64
C THR A 123 -1.36 -9.40 22.48
N CYS A 124 -1.27 -10.67 22.84
CA CYS A 124 -2.20 -11.32 23.75
C CYS A 124 -2.21 -10.57 25.10
N PRO A 125 -3.39 -10.18 25.64
CA PRO A 125 -3.45 -9.55 26.95
C PRO A 125 -2.95 -10.47 28.07
N GLY A 126 -3.11 -11.80 27.93
CA GLY A 126 -2.65 -12.81 28.89
C GLY A 126 -1.16 -13.10 28.80
N CYS A 127 -0.74 -13.91 27.81
CA CYS A 127 0.64 -14.44 27.71
C CYS A 127 1.64 -13.53 26.97
N LYS A 128 1.20 -12.37 26.45
CA LYS A 128 2.02 -11.43 25.66
C LYS A 128 2.59 -11.98 24.34
N SER A 129 2.18 -13.17 23.90
CA SER A 129 2.52 -13.67 22.57
C SER A 129 1.86 -12.80 21.48
N PHE A 130 2.46 -12.76 20.30
CA PHE A 130 1.78 -12.21 19.12
C PHE A 130 0.73 -13.21 18.62
N ILE A 131 -0.47 -12.70 18.35
CA ILE A 131 -1.60 -13.48 17.82
C ILE A 131 -2.02 -12.84 16.50
N GLU A 132 -2.15 -13.65 15.46
CA GLU A 132 -2.78 -13.26 14.21
C GLU A 132 -4.26 -13.66 14.23
N ARG A 133 -5.12 -12.80 13.67
CA ARG A 133 -6.53 -13.10 13.48
C ARG A 133 -6.76 -13.78 12.12
N GLU A 134 -7.18 -15.03 12.16
CA GLU A 134 -7.53 -15.83 10.97
C GLU A 134 -8.83 -15.32 10.32
N ASP A 135 -9.91 -15.19 11.11
CA ASP A 135 -11.20 -14.69 10.64
C ASP A 135 -11.36 -13.19 10.92
N LEU A 136 -11.24 -12.37 9.87
CA LEU A 136 -11.40 -10.91 9.95
C LEU A 136 -12.84 -10.48 10.30
N THR A 137 -13.81 -11.37 10.19
CA THR A 137 -15.22 -11.14 10.55
C THR A 137 -15.55 -11.52 11.99
N ASN A 138 -14.61 -12.09 12.74
CA ASN A 138 -14.82 -12.39 14.15
C ASN A 138 -13.89 -11.52 15.03
N LEU A 139 -14.49 -10.73 15.92
CA LEU A 139 -13.75 -9.94 16.90
C LEU A 139 -13.44 -10.73 18.19
N CYS A 140 -14.03 -11.91 18.37
CA CYS A 140 -13.76 -12.78 19.51
C CYS A 140 -12.58 -13.70 19.16
N ILE A 141 -11.45 -13.47 19.82
CA ILE A 141 -10.20 -14.19 19.53
C ILE A 141 -9.81 -15.06 20.71
N LYS A 142 -9.47 -16.31 20.42
CA LYS A 142 -8.90 -17.28 21.35
C LYS A 142 -7.38 -17.32 21.17
N CYS A 143 -6.64 -17.14 22.25
CA CYS A 143 -5.18 -17.32 22.21
C CYS A 143 -4.83 -18.81 22.29
N LEU A 144 -4.21 -19.37 21.26
CA LEU A 144 -3.80 -20.78 21.23
C LEU A 144 -2.71 -21.11 22.27
N VAL A 145 -1.81 -20.15 22.55
CA VAL A 145 -0.76 -20.31 23.58
C VAL A 145 -1.39 -20.41 24.97
N CYS A 146 -2.25 -19.45 25.33
CA CYS A 146 -2.98 -19.50 26.61
C CYS A 146 -3.85 -20.77 26.74
N ALA A 147 -4.51 -21.19 25.67
CA ALA A 147 -5.34 -22.38 25.67
C ALA A 147 -4.53 -23.66 25.93
N ALA A 148 -3.27 -23.72 25.48
CA ALA A 148 -2.37 -24.83 25.74
C ALA A 148 -1.82 -24.81 27.19
N ASP A 149 -1.43 -23.64 27.69
CA ASP A 149 -0.70 -23.51 28.96
C ASP A 149 -1.60 -23.45 30.20
N GLN A 150 -2.74 -22.76 30.13
CA GLN A 150 -3.50 -22.36 31.31
C GLN A 150 -4.75 -23.21 31.59
N LYS A 151 -5.06 -24.21 30.75
CA LYS A 151 -6.32 -25.01 30.78
C LYS A 151 -7.63 -24.21 30.77
N GLU A 152 -7.57 -22.87 30.73
CA GLU A 152 -8.72 -21.99 30.60
C GLU A 152 -8.75 -21.33 29.21
N GLU A 153 -9.95 -21.24 28.63
CA GLU A 153 -10.16 -20.58 27.35
C GLU A 153 -10.14 -19.05 27.52
N ILE A 154 -8.97 -18.43 27.35
CA ILE A 154 -8.88 -16.97 27.30
C ILE A 154 -9.38 -16.48 25.93
N GLN A 155 -10.60 -15.96 25.92
CA GLN A 155 -11.18 -15.22 24.80
C GLN A 155 -11.16 -13.71 25.08
N PHE A 156 -10.76 -12.91 24.09
CA PHE A 156 -10.73 -11.46 24.22
C PHE A 156 -11.21 -10.77 22.94
N CYS A 157 -11.59 -9.50 23.08
CA CYS A 157 -12.01 -8.68 21.95
C CYS A 157 -10.81 -8.14 21.18
N TRP A 158 -10.79 -8.32 19.86
CA TRP A 158 -9.76 -7.81 18.97
C TRP A 158 -9.60 -6.28 19.00
N GLN A 159 -10.68 -5.55 19.27
CA GLN A 159 -10.67 -4.09 19.30
C GLN A 159 -10.10 -3.54 20.61
N CYS A 160 -10.67 -3.94 21.75
CA CYS A 160 -10.33 -3.36 23.05
C CYS A 160 -9.38 -4.22 23.92
N LEU A 161 -9.04 -5.44 23.48
CA LEU A 161 -8.17 -6.40 24.17
C LEU A 161 -8.64 -6.83 25.58
N LYS A 162 -9.86 -6.45 25.97
CA LYS A 162 -10.51 -6.93 27.21
C LYS A 162 -11.11 -8.33 26.99
N PRO A 163 -11.37 -9.10 28.07
CA PRO A 163 -12.10 -10.36 28.00
C PRO A 163 -13.37 -10.23 27.17
N TRP A 164 -13.67 -11.25 26.37
CA TRP A 164 -14.83 -11.21 25.49
C TRP A 164 -16.14 -11.13 26.30
N LYS A 165 -17.06 -10.27 25.86
CA LYS A 165 -18.37 -10.08 26.49
C LYS A 165 -19.45 -10.03 25.42
N GLY A 166 -20.46 -10.90 25.54
CA GLY A 166 -21.58 -11.01 24.60
C GLY A 166 -21.51 -12.24 23.69
N PRO A 167 -22.47 -12.38 22.76
CA PRO A 167 -22.51 -13.53 21.84
C PRO A 167 -21.29 -13.50 20.90
N ALA A 168 -20.79 -14.68 20.54
CA ALA A 168 -19.76 -14.88 19.51
C ALA A 168 -20.26 -15.94 18.50
N PRO A 169 -19.83 -15.88 17.23
CA PRO A 169 -18.92 -14.88 16.62
C PRO A 169 -19.64 -13.55 16.33
N ARG A 170 -18.89 -12.43 16.30
CA ARG A 170 -19.39 -11.11 15.88
C ARG A 170 -18.33 -10.26 15.20
N SER A 171 -18.73 -9.48 14.18
CA SER A 171 -17.87 -8.57 13.42
C SER A 171 -17.97 -7.10 13.84
N ASP A 172 -19.06 -6.72 14.52
CA ASP A 172 -19.43 -5.33 14.75
C ASP A 172 -18.75 -4.73 15.99
N ARG A 173 -18.95 -5.33 17.17
CA ARG A 173 -18.34 -4.91 18.46
C ARG A 173 -18.34 -6.05 19.47
N CYS A 174 -17.74 -5.85 20.64
CA CYS A 174 -18.05 -6.64 21.85
C CYS A 174 -19.03 -5.88 22.75
N SER A 175 -19.45 -6.48 23.87
CA SER A 175 -20.38 -5.86 24.83
C SER A 175 -19.66 -5.21 26.02
N ASN A 176 -18.35 -4.96 25.90
CA ASN A 176 -17.58 -4.22 26.89
C ASN A 176 -17.89 -2.72 26.79
N ASP A 177 -18.06 -2.07 27.93
CA ASP A 177 -18.27 -0.63 28.00
C ASP A 177 -17.05 0.13 27.47
N GLY A 178 -17.32 1.11 26.60
CA GLY A 178 -16.29 1.92 25.94
C GLY A 178 -15.48 1.18 24.87
N CYS A 179 -15.91 0.00 24.40
CA CYS A 179 -15.26 -0.65 23.26
C CYS A 179 -15.41 0.20 22.00
N ILE A 180 -14.29 0.68 21.45
CA ILE A 180 -14.25 1.46 20.21
C ILE A 180 -13.41 0.74 19.16
N ASN A 181 -13.82 0.87 17.90
CA ASN A 181 -12.95 0.54 16.79
C ASN A 181 -11.98 1.71 16.56
N HIS A 182 -10.74 1.56 17.03
CA HIS A 182 -9.71 2.60 16.92
C HIS A 182 -9.45 3.07 15.49
N ASP A 183 -9.64 2.20 14.50
CA ASP A 183 -9.47 2.58 13.09
C ASP A 183 -10.61 3.49 12.60
N LEU A 184 -11.85 3.17 12.98
CA LEU A 184 -13.00 4.04 12.69
C LEU A 184 -12.91 5.35 13.45
N GLU A 185 -12.45 5.32 14.70
CA GLU A 185 -12.23 6.53 15.49
C GLU A 185 -11.18 7.44 14.85
N LEU A 186 -10.09 6.87 14.34
CA LEU A 186 -9.06 7.60 13.60
C LEU A 186 -9.62 8.21 12.31
N LEU A 187 -10.41 7.47 11.52
CA LEU A 187 -11.04 8.01 10.30
C LEU A 187 -12.03 9.14 10.63
N ARG A 188 -12.74 9.03 11.75
CA ARG A 188 -13.69 10.03 12.24
C ARG A 188 -13.02 11.31 12.75
N THR A 189 -11.86 11.19 13.41
CA THR A 189 -11.22 12.31 14.13
C THR A 189 -9.98 12.86 13.47
N CYS A 190 -9.42 12.21 12.43
CA CYS A 190 -8.21 12.69 11.76
C CYS A 190 -8.37 14.13 11.29
N LYS A 191 -7.30 14.92 11.29
CA LYS A 191 -7.33 16.30 10.80
C LYS A 191 -7.70 16.38 9.32
N THR A 192 -7.96 17.58 8.82
CA THR A 192 -8.09 17.83 7.38
C THR A 192 -6.71 18.09 6.75
N THR A 193 -6.66 17.98 5.43
CA THR A 193 -5.54 18.31 4.56
C THR A 193 -6.07 18.91 3.26
N SER A 194 -5.24 19.72 2.61
CA SER A 194 -5.47 20.20 1.25
C SER A 194 -4.69 19.40 0.22
N LEU A 195 -5.16 19.41 -1.03
CA LEU A 195 -4.45 18.91 -2.22
C LEU A 195 -4.25 20.09 -3.19
N PRO A 196 -3.11 20.81 -3.11
CA PRO A 196 -2.92 22.10 -3.81
C PRO A 196 -3.06 22.06 -5.33
N GLN A 197 -2.80 20.91 -5.97
CA GLN A 197 -2.87 20.78 -7.43
C GLN A 197 -4.29 20.46 -7.93
N VAL A 198 -5.28 20.39 -7.03
CA VAL A 198 -6.68 20.10 -7.36
C VAL A 198 -7.55 21.18 -6.73
N GLN A 199 -8.12 22.04 -7.59
CA GLN A 199 -8.86 23.21 -7.14
C GLN A 199 -10.04 22.84 -6.21
N GLY A 200 -10.29 23.64 -5.17
CA GLY A 200 -11.42 23.42 -4.26
C GLY A 200 -11.29 22.22 -3.33
N VAL A 201 -10.10 21.63 -3.20
CA VAL A 201 -9.80 20.57 -2.23
C VAL A 201 -8.94 21.13 -1.09
N ASP A 202 -9.56 21.99 -0.28
CA ASP A 202 -8.89 22.68 0.83
C ASP A 202 -9.06 21.95 2.18
N ALA A 203 -10.13 21.14 2.30
CA ALA A 203 -10.50 20.46 3.54
C ALA A 203 -10.94 19.00 3.30
N CYS A 204 -9.98 18.13 2.96
CA CYS A 204 -10.18 16.68 2.86
C CYS A 204 -9.68 15.96 4.13
N PRO A 205 -10.36 14.94 4.69
CA PRO A 205 -9.79 14.08 5.73
C PRO A 205 -8.37 13.60 5.38
N SER A 206 -7.41 13.78 6.30
CA SER A 206 -6.00 13.48 6.05
C SER A 206 -5.71 11.98 6.00
N ILE A 207 -6.58 11.16 6.59
CA ILE A 207 -6.50 9.71 6.59
C ILE A 207 -7.81 9.17 5.99
N ARG A 208 -7.68 8.27 5.02
CA ARG A 208 -8.78 7.55 4.37
C ARG A 208 -8.53 6.06 4.44
N ALA A 209 -9.57 5.23 4.48
CA ALA A 209 -9.46 3.80 4.26
C ALA A 209 -9.71 3.48 2.78
N CYS A 210 -8.90 2.58 2.22
CA CYS A 210 -9.08 2.09 0.85
C CYS A 210 -10.50 1.50 0.68
N PRO A 211 -11.26 1.91 -0.36
CA PRO A 211 -12.62 1.42 -0.59
C PRO A 211 -12.68 -0.07 -0.93
N THR A 212 -11.55 -0.69 -1.31
CA THR A 212 -11.47 -2.10 -1.67
C THR A 212 -11.06 -3.01 -0.52
N CYS A 213 -10.01 -2.66 0.23
CA CYS A 213 -9.42 -3.54 1.24
C CYS A 213 -9.32 -2.94 2.64
N GLY A 214 -9.80 -1.70 2.83
CA GLY A 214 -9.88 -1.06 4.14
C GLY A 214 -8.54 -0.58 4.71
N HIS A 215 -7.43 -0.76 4.00
CA HIS A 215 -6.13 -0.28 4.43
C HIS A 215 -6.12 1.25 4.54
N LYS A 216 -5.64 1.76 5.68
CA LYS A 216 -5.58 3.21 5.97
C LYS A 216 -4.42 3.82 5.19
N VAL A 217 -4.68 4.95 4.53
CA VAL A 217 -3.74 5.65 3.65
C VAL A 217 -3.82 7.15 3.86
N GLU A 218 -2.70 7.82 3.59
CA GLU A 218 -2.56 9.28 3.60
C GLU A 218 -2.06 9.75 2.24
N HIS A 219 -2.48 10.94 1.83
CA HIS A 219 -1.96 11.61 0.63
C HIS A 219 -0.66 12.36 0.95
N ASP A 220 0.32 12.34 0.07
CA ASP A 220 1.57 13.11 0.26
C ASP A 220 1.45 14.61 -0.07
N LYS A 221 0.29 15.01 -0.59
CA LYS A 221 -0.11 16.36 -1.02
C LYS A 221 0.55 16.87 -2.30
N THR A 222 1.40 16.07 -2.93
CA THR A 222 1.94 16.35 -4.26
C THR A 222 1.01 15.77 -5.31
N GLY A 223 1.18 16.08 -6.59
CA GLY A 223 0.45 15.41 -7.68
C GLY A 223 -1.08 15.55 -7.64
N CYS A 224 -1.75 14.60 -8.30
CA CYS A 224 -3.20 14.61 -8.49
C CYS A 224 -3.98 14.02 -7.29
N LYS A 225 -5.30 13.91 -7.42
CA LYS A 225 -6.18 13.37 -6.36
C LYS A 225 -6.23 11.84 -6.21
N ASN A 226 -5.44 11.08 -6.96
CA ASN A 226 -5.51 9.61 -6.99
C ASN A 226 -4.28 8.99 -6.32
N ILE A 227 -4.51 7.89 -5.59
CA ILE A 227 -3.47 7.11 -4.93
C ILE A 227 -3.64 5.63 -5.25
N ILE A 228 -2.55 4.88 -5.19
CA ILE A 228 -2.56 3.41 -5.20
C ILE A 228 -2.55 2.92 -3.76
N CYS A 229 -3.50 2.06 -3.43
CA CYS A 229 -3.50 1.41 -2.11
C CYS A 229 -2.28 0.48 -2.00
N PRO A 230 -1.38 0.66 -1.02
CA PRO A 230 -0.18 -0.15 -0.93
C PRO A 230 -0.50 -1.62 -0.62
N ARG A 231 -1.64 -1.92 0.01
CA ARG A 231 -2.05 -3.30 0.32
C ARG A 231 -2.63 -4.03 -0.89
N CYS A 232 -3.61 -3.44 -1.58
CA CYS A 232 -4.34 -4.16 -2.65
C CYS A 232 -3.95 -3.72 -4.07
N GLN A 233 -3.07 -2.74 -4.23
CA GLN A 233 -2.64 -2.18 -5.52
C GLN A 233 -3.76 -1.57 -6.38
N VAL A 234 -4.97 -1.42 -5.83
CA VAL A 234 -6.07 -0.74 -6.51
C VAL A 234 -5.89 0.77 -6.39
N GLU A 235 -5.97 1.44 -7.53
CA GLU A 235 -5.95 2.89 -7.62
C GLU A 235 -7.35 3.47 -7.41
N PHE A 236 -7.45 4.48 -6.55
CA PHE A 236 -8.71 5.16 -6.27
C PHE A 236 -8.48 6.65 -5.98
N CYS A 237 -9.55 7.43 -6.07
CA CYS A 237 -9.50 8.85 -5.76
C CYS A 237 -9.52 9.07 -4.25
N PHE A 238 -8.49 9.70 -3.69
CA PHE A 238 -8.40 10.02 -2.27
C PHE A 238 -9.49 11.01 -1.81
N VAL A 239 -9.99 11.84 -2.74
CA VAL A 239 -10.99 12.88 -2.47
C VAL A 239 -12.41 12.31 -2.38
N CYS A 240 -12.86 11.58 -3.41
CA CYS A 240 -14.24 11.06 -3.47
C CYS A 240 -14.38 9.57 -3.12
N LEU A 241 -13.27 8.86 -2.84
CA LEU A 241 -13.20 7.43 -2.51
C LEU A 241 -13.71 6.47 -3.60
N LYS A 242 -14.06 6.96 -4.80
CA LYS A 242 -14.39 6.13 -5.96
C LYS A 242 -13.15 5.52 -6.58
N LEU A 243 -13.31 4.33 -7.18
CA LEU A 243 -12.25 3.73 -8.00
C LEU A 243 -11.90 4.66 -9.17
N THR A 244 -10.65 4.66 -9.60
CA THR A 244 -10.18 5.56 -10.68
C THR A 244 -11.08 5.52 -11.91
N PRO A 245 -11.48 4.35 -12.46
CA PRO A 245 -12.36 4.31 -13.63
C PRO A 245 -13.72 4.96 -13.42
N GLU A 246 -14.25 4.98 -12.19
CA GLU A 246 -15.55 5.59 -11.87
C GLU A 246 -15.43 7.09 -11.64
N CYS A 247 -14.40 7.52 -10.90
CA CYS A 247 -14.11 8.94 -10.68
C CYS A 247 -13.88 9.67 -12.01
N LEU A 248 -13.13 9.04 -12.92
CA LEU A 248 -12.76 9.64 -14.21
C LEU A 248 -13.91 9.71 -15.24
N LYS A 249 -15.08 9.13 -14.95
CA LYS A 249 -16.27 9.29 -15.82
C LYS A 249 -16.80 10.73 -15.84
N THR A 250 -16.55 11.48 -14.76
CA THR A 250 -17.13 12.83 -14.55
C THR A 250 -16.07 13.88 -14.21
N SER A 251 -14.79 13.53 -14.29
CA SER A 251 -13.66 14.39 -13.94
C SER A 251 -12.36 13.88 -14.57
N SER A 252 -11.27 14.65 -14.50
CA SER A 252 -9.89 14.16 -14.73
C SER A 252 -9.08 14.07 -13.42
N TYR A 253 -7.82 13.64 -13.50
CA TYR A 253 -6.90 13.51 -12.36
C TYR A 253 -6.68 14.81 -11.58
N PHE A 254 -6.59 15.95 -12.28
CA PHE A 254 -6.32 17.26 -11.66
C PHE A 254 -7.57 18.13 -11.52
N ILE A 255 -8.67 17.72 -12.16
CA ILE A 255 -9.96 18.42 -12.06
C ILE A 255 -10.68 17.98 -10.77
N PRO A 256 -11.44 18.86 -10.10
CA PRO A 256 -12.18 18.50 -8.89
C PRO A 256 -13.21 17.41 -9.15
N CYS A 257 -13.51 16.58 -8.15
CA CYS A 257 -14.56 15.57 -8.28
C CYS A 257 -15.94 16.23 -8.40
N SER A 258 -16.79 15.72 -9.28
CA SER A 258 -18.19 16.13 -9.43
C SER A 258 -18.97 16.04 -8.11
N ASP A 259 -18.75 14.98 -7.33
CA ASP A 259 -19.36 14.80 -6.00
C ASP A 259 -18.60 15.52 -4.87
N GLY A 260 -17.54 16.26 -5.19
CA GLY A 260 -16.68 16.92 -4.21
C GLY A 260 -15.92 15.95 -3.30
N VAL A 261 -15.64 16.43 -2.08
CA VAL A 261 -14.93 15.68 -1.04
C VAL A 261 -15.89 14.71 -0.35
N ALA A 262 -15.59 13.41 -0.39
CA ALA A 262 -16.42 12.40 0.28
C ALA A 262 -16.43 12.60 1.81
N PRO A 263 -17.54 12.30 2.50
CA PRO A 263 -17.61 12.37 3.96
C PRO A 263 -16.62 11.40 4.63
N ARG A 264 -16.41 11.58 5.93
CA ARG A 264 -15.59 10.64 6.72
C ARG A 264 -16.21 9.25 6.72
N GLN A 265 -15.39 8.23 6.57
CA GLN A 265 -15.84 6.85 6.48
C GLN A 265 -16.33 6.37 7.85
N THR A 266 -17.52 5.77 7.87
CA THR A 266 -18.17 5.20 9.06
C THR A 266 -18.05 3.67 9.11
N SER A 267 -17.52 3.06 8.06
CA SER A 267 -17.25 1.63 7.94
C SER A 267 -15.93 1.39 7.20
N ILE A 268 -15.33 0.22 7.42
CA ILE A 268 -14.12 -0.26 6.74
C ILE A 268 -14.50 -1.56 6.04
N PRO A 269 -14.26 -1.69 4.72
CA PRO A 269 -14.59 -2.91 3.99
C PRO A 269 -13.75 -4.08 4.50
N VAL A 270 -14.36 -5.26 4.58
CA VAL A 270 -13.65 -6.50 4.91
C VAL A 270 -12.83 -6.92 3.70
N TRP A 271 -11.53 -7.14 3.92
CA TRP A 271 -10.66 -7.58 2.86
C TRP A 271 -10.76 -9.09 2.67
N HIS A 272 -11.34 -9.52 1.55
CA HIS A 272 -11.28 -10.91 1.11
C HIS A 272 -9.99 -11.12 0.31
N ARG A 273 -9.04 -11.84 0.91
CA ARG A 273 -7.82 -12.27 0.22
C ARG A 273 -8.25 -13.17 -0.95
N LYS A 274 -7.76 -12.88 -2.15
CA LYS A 274 -7.86 -13.76 -3.31
C LYS A 274 -6.60 -14.60 -3.41
#